data_AF-A0A539DX48-F1
#
_entry.id   AF-A0A539DX48-F1
#
_cell.length_a   1.000
_cell.length_b   1.000
_cell.length_c   1.000
_cell.angle_alpha   90.00
_cell.angle_beta   90.00
_cell.angle_gamma   90.00
#
_symmetry.space_group_name_H-M   'P 1'
#
loop_
_entity.id
_entity.type
_entity.pdbx_description
1 polymer ?
#
loop_
_entity_poly.entity_id
_entity_poly.type
_entity_poly.pdbx_seq_one_letter_code
_entity_poly.pdbx_strand_id
1 'polypeptide(L)'
;MTDLEIGYSARNGDEWDRLLVALGAFRRIDVEEHHFDRAQQVQRELAARGLKGRKVPDLLVAAVAEATSLTVLHYDADFDHIATVTGQPTQWIVERGSID
;
A
#
# COMPACT_ATOMS: atom_id res chain seq x y z
N MET A 1 5.34 -5.27 6.47
CA MET A 1 5.22 -3.80 6.53
C MET A 1 3.80 -3.39 6.86
N THR A 2 2.81 -3.78 6.05
CA THR A 2 1.38 -3.55 6.31
C THR A 2 0.92 -4.06 7.68
N ASP A 3 1.43 -5.21 8.14
CA ASP A 3 1.19 -5.72 9.50
C ASP A 3 1.56 -4.70 10.60
N LEU A 4 2.58 -3.86 10.38
CA LEU A 4 2.97 -2.79 11.32
C LEU A 4 1.99 -1.61 11.31
N GLU A 5 1.39 -1.30 10.16
CA GLU A 5 0.36 -0.25 10.05
C GLU A 5 -0.91 -0.66 10.79
N ILE A 6 -1.30 -1.93 10.64
CA ILE A 6 -2.40 -2.51 11.42
C ILE A 6 -2.07 -2.52 12.91
N GLY A 7 -0.87 -2.95 13.29
CA GLY A 7 -0.42 -2.92 14.68
C GLY A 7 -0.41 -1.52 15.30
N TYR A 8 -0.06 -0.49 14.53
CA TYR A 8 -0.09 0.91 14.99
C TYR A 8 -1.49 1.39 15.39
N SER A 9 -2.54 0.83 14.77
CA SER A 9 -3.93 1.16 15.09
C SER A 9 -4.45 0.53 16.39
N ALA A 10 -3.72 -0.44 16.96
CA ALA A 10 -4.13 -1.11 18.18
C ALA A 10 -4.05 -0.17 19.40
N ARG A 11 -5.05 -0.22 20.27
CA ARG A 11 -5.13 0.63 21.47
C ARG A 11 -4.44 0.02 22.69
N ASN A 12 -4.10 -1.27 22.64
CA ASN A 12 -3.41 -2.03 23.68
C ASN A 12 -2.84 -3.35 23.14
N GLY A 13 -2.07 -4.06 23.98
CA GLY A 13 -1.43 -5.34 23.62
C GLY A 13 -2.43 -6.43 23.22
N ASP A 14 -3.53 -6.59 23.96
CA ASP A 14 -4.53 -7.63 23.65
C ASP A 14 -5.24 -7.40 22.30
N GLU A 15 -5.46 -6.15 21.92
CA GLU A 15 -5.98 -5.79 20.60
C GLU A 15 -4.94 -6.03 19.51
N TRP A 16 -3.67 -5.70 19.77
CA TRP A 16 -2.56 -5.96 18.86
C TRP A 16 -2.42 -7.45 18.56
N ASP A 17 -2.43 -8.30 19.58
CA ASP A 17 -2.32 -9.76 19.44
C ASP A 17 -3.47 -10.32 18.60
N ARG A 18 -4.71 -9.85 18.85
CA ARG A 18 -5.88 -10.26 18.07
C ARG A 18 -5.79 -9.86 16.61
N LEU A 19 -5.32 -8.65 16.31
CA LEU A 19 -5.14 -8.18 14.94
C LEU A 19 -4.08 -9.02 14.20
N LEU A 20 -2.95 -9.33 14.86
CA LEU A 20 -1.88 -10.15 14.29
C LEU A 20 -2.32 -11.59 13.99
N VAL A 21 -3.15 -12.18 14.87
CA VAL A 21 -3.76 -13.49 14.61
C VAL A 21 -4.66 -13.43 13.38
N ALA A 22 -5.50 -12.40 13.26
CA ALA A 22 -6.39 -12.24 12.10
C ALA A 22 -5.61 -12.10 10.78
N LEU A 23 -4.48 -11.40 10.79
CA LEU A 23 -3.61 -11.28 9.62
C LEU A 23 -2.99 -12.61 9.17
N GLY A 24 -2.92 -13.62 10.05
CA GLY A 24 -2.45 -14.97 9.72
C GLY A 24 -3.29 -15.70 8.67
N ALA A 25 -4.51 -15.22 8.39
CA ALA A 25 -5.37 -15.77 7.33
C ALA A 25 -4.90 -15.39 5.91
N PHE A 26 -4.06 -14.36 5.76
CA PHE A 26 -3.60 -13.88 4.47
C PHE A 26 -2.22 -14.44 4.10
N ARG A 27 -2.00 -14.65 2.79
CA ARG A 27 -0.67 -14.93 2.27
C ARG A 27 0.19 -13.67 2.41
N ARG A 28 1.35 -13.82 3.04
CA ARG A 28 2.37 -12.77 3.08
C ARG A 28 3.19 -12.75 1.79
N ILE A 29 3.54 -11.55 1.36
CA ILE A 29 4.45 -11.30 0.25
C ILE A 29 5.58 -10.44 0.79
N ASP A 30 6.81 -10.86 0.51
CA ASP A 30 7.99 -10.20 1.05
C ASP A 30 8.32 -8.94 0.26
N VAL A 31 8.84 -7.93 0.98
CA VAL A 31 9.40 -6.73 0.36
C VAL A 31 10.88 -6.98 0.12
N GLU A 32 11.22 -7.26 -1.13
CA GLU A 32 12.59 -7.36 -1.62
C GLU A 32 13.21 -6.01 -1.97
N GLU A 33 14.55 -5.97 -2.09
CA GLU A 33 15.35 -4.76 -2.40
C GLU A 33 14.86 -4.04 -3.67
N HIS A 34 14.56 -4.79 -4.73
CA HIS A 34 14.13 -4.22 -6.02
C HIS A 34 12.80 -3.45 -5.93
N HIS A 35 11.96 -3.71 -4.93
CA HIS A 35 10.74 -2.93 -4.70
C HIS A 35 11.05 -1.51 -4.20
N PHE A 36 12.15 -1.31 -3.46
CA PHE A 36 12.58 0.02 -3.03
C PHE A 36 13.07 0.85 -4.22
N ASP A 37 13.81 0.23 -5.15
CA ASP A 37 14.23 0.88 -6.39
C ASP A 37 13.00 1.30 -7.21
N ARG A 38 12.01 0.41 -7.35
CA ARG A 38 10.78 0.73 -8.06
C ARG A 38 9.99 1.84 -7.37
N ALA A 39 9.87 1.82 -6.05
CA ALA A 39 9.24 2.89 -5.28
C ALA A 39 9.91 4.26 -5.50
N GLN A 40 11.25 4.29 -5.55
CA GLN A 40 12.00 5.51 -5.85
C GLN A 40 11.74 6.01 -7.28
N GLN A 41 11.68 5.11 -8.26
CA GLN A 41 11.33 5.46 -9.65
C GLN A 41 9.94 6.07 -9.74
N VAL A 42 8.93 5.44 -9.14
CA VAL A 42 7.55 5.96 -9.11
C VAL A 42 7.51 7.34 -8.45
N GLN A 43 8.21 7.53 -7.34
CA GLN A 43 8.31 8.84 -6.68
C GLN A 43 8.94 9.90 -7.59
N ARG A 44 9.99 9.53 -8.33
CA ARG A 44 10.67 10.41 -9.30
C ARG A 44 9.77 10.77 -10.48
N GLU A 45 8.95 9.85 -10.94
CA GLU A 45 7.97 10.05 -12.02
C GLU A 45 6.81 10.95 -11.57
N LEU A 46 6.29 10.77 -10.34
CA LEU A 46 5.31 11.68 -9.74
C LEU A 46 5.85 13.10 -9.65
N ALA A 47 7.09 13.27 -9.17
CA ALA A 47 7.76 14.56 -9.09
C ALA A 47 7.95 15.20 -10.47
N ALA A 48 8.25 14.41 -11.51
CA ALA A 48 8.35 14.91 -12.88
C ALA A 48 7.05 15.54 -13.39
N ARG A 49 5.90 15.07 -12.88
CA ARG A 49 4.56 15.58 -13.20
C ARG A 49 4.10 16.71 -12.27
N GLY A 50 4.98 17.21 -11.39
CA GLY A 50 4.65 18.22 -10.40
C GLY A 50 3.74 17.72 -9.28
N LEU A 51 3.57 16.40 -9.14
CA LEU A 51 2.77 15.79 -8.08
C LEU A 51 3.65 15.58 -6.83
N LYS A 52 3.07 15.81 -5.66
CA LYS A 52 3.72 15.46 -4.39
C LYS A 52 3.96 13.95 -4.32
N GLY A 53 5.12 13.56 -3.79
CA GLY A 53 5.43 12.16 -3.50
C GLY A 53 4.42 11.56 -2.50
N ARG A 54 4.15 10.26 -2.62
CA ARG A 54 3.29 9.50 -1.71
C ARG A 54 4.09 8.93 -0.53
N LYS A 55 3.39 8.41 0.47
CA LYS A 55 4.02 7.83 1.66
C LYS A 55 4.88 6.62 1.24
N VAL A 56 5.97 6.39 1.96
CA VAL A 56 6.87 5.26 1.69
C VAL A 56 6.14 3.91 1.75
N PRO A 57 5.26 3.64 2.74
CA PRO A 57 4.47 2.41 2.75
C PRO A 57 3.61 2.23 1.50
N ASP A 58 2.86 3.25 1.07
CA ASP A 58 2.00 3.16 -0.11
C ASP A 58 2.81 2.84 -1.38
N LEU A 59 3.97 3.47 -1.55
CA LEU A 59 4.86 3.21 -2.68
C LEU A 59 5.39 1.77 -2.67
N LEU A 60 5.72 1.22 -1.48
CA LEU A 60 6.20 -0.16 -1.35
C LEU A 60 5.08 -1.18 -1.57
N VAL A 61 3.87 -0.94 -1.04
CA VAL A 61 2.69 -1.78 -1.33
C VAL A 61 2.43 -1.81 -2.84
N ALA A 62 2.43 -0.65 -3.48
CA ALA A 62 2.21 -0.55 -4.91
C ALA A 62 3.30 -1.27 -5.72
N ALA A 63 4.58 -1.09 -5.37
CA ALA A 63 5.69 -1.76 -6.05
C ALA A 63 5.61 -3.29 -5.95
N VAL A 64 5.29 -3.83 -4.76
CA VAL A 64 5.10 -5.28 -4.56
C VAL A 64 3.93 -5.79 -5.40
N ALA A 65 2.79 -5.08 -5.38
CA ALA A 65 1.61 -5.47 -6.15
C ALA A 65 1.87 -5.44 -7.66
N GLU A 66 2.59 -4.43 -8.15
CA GLU A 66 3.01 -4.32 -9.55
C GLU A 66 3.91 -5.50 -9.95
N ALA A 67 4.95 -5.78 -9.17
CA ALA A 67 5.90 -6.87 -9.44
C ALA A 67 5.24 -8.25 -9.42
N THR A 68 4.20 -8.43 -8.60
CA THR A 68 3.47 -9.70 -8.44
C THR A 68 2.19 -9.79 -9.26
N SER A 69 1.90 -8.78 -10.11
CA SER A 69 0.67 -8.70 -10.92
C SER A 69 -0.62 -8.82 -10.09
N LEU A 70 -0.61 -8.25 -8.88
CA LEU A 70 -1.76 -8.20 -7.99
C LEU A 70 -2.46 -6.83 -8.06
N THR A 71 -3.75 -6.84 -7.75
CA THR A 71 -4.53 -5.61 -7.59
C THR A 71 -4.38 -5.07 -6.18
N VAL A 72 -4.05 -3.78 -6.04
CA VAL A 72 -4.08 -3.13 -4.74
C VAL A 72 -5.53 -2.86 -4.35
N LEU A 73 -5.97 -3.44 -3.25
CA LEU A 73 -7.28 -3.17 -2.66
C LEU A 73 -7.12 -2.10 -1.57
N HIS A 74 -7.78 -0.95 -1.69
CA HIS A 74 -7.50 0.23 -0.84
C HIS A 74 -8.73 1.08 -0.50
N TYR A 75 -8.53 2.00 0.44
CA TYR A 75 -9.40 3.15 0.68
C TYR A 75 -8.58 4.44 0.88
N ASP A 76 -7.47 4.56 0.13
CA ASP A 76 -6.61 5.74 0.12
C ASP A 76 -6.45 6.23 -1.34
N ALA A 77 -6.75 7.50 -1.59
CA ALA A 77 -6.64 8.09 -2.93
C ALA A 77 -5.19 8.21 -3.43
N ASP A 78 -4.20 8.04 -2.55
CA ASP A 78 -2.79 8.01 -2.94
C ASP A 78 -2.49 6.87 -3.92
N PHE A 79 -3.20 5.73 -3.84
CA PHE A 79 -3.04 4.63 -4.80
C PHE A 79 -3.56 4.95 -6.20
N ASP A 80 -4.62 5.76 -6.34
CA ASP A 80 -5.05 6.25 -7.66
C ASP A 80 -3.95 7.10 -8.30
N HIS A 81 -3.29 7.96 -7.50
CA HIS A 81 -2.19 8.77 -7.98
C HIS A 81 -0.98 7.93 -8.41
N ILE A 82 -0.63 6.90 -7.64
CA ILE A 82 0.43 5.95 -8.02
C ILE A 82 0.05 5.24 -9.32
N ALA A 83 -1.19 4.76 -9.44
CA ALA A 83 -1.68 4.07 -10.63
C ALA A 83 -1.66 4.97 -11.89
N THR A 84 -1.80 6.29 -11.76
CA THR A 84 -1.62 7.19 -12.93
C THR A 84 -0.22 7.13 -13.54
N VAL A 85 0.77 6.71 -12.76
CA VAL A 85 2.17 6.57 -13.17
C VAL A 85 2.48 5.14 -13.60
N THR A 86 2.09 4.16 -12.81
CA THR A 86 2.45 2.75 -13.03
C THR A 86 1.50 2.02 -13.99
N GLY A 87 0.25 2.49 -14.11
CA GLY A 87 -0.82 1.77 -14.83
C GLY A 87 -1.27 0.48 -14.14
N GLN A 88 -0.82 0.20 -12.92
CA GLN A 88 -1.15 -1.02 -12.20
C GLN A 88 -2.63 -1.05 -11.77
N PRO A 89 -3.24 -2.23 -11.64
CA PRO A 89 -4.63 -2.33 -11.20
C PRO A 89 -4.77 -1.94 -9.73
N THR A 90 -5.75 -1.08 -9.46
CA THR A 90 -6.19 -0.71 -8.12
C THR A 90 -7.71 -0.83 -8.01
N GLN A 91 -8.19 -1.10 -6.81
CA GLN A 91 -9.62 -1.21 -6.52
C GLN A 91 -9.93 -0.63 -5.14
N TRP A 92 -10.98 0.19 -5.09
CA TRP A 92 -11.53 0.68 -3.85
C TRP A 92 -12.31 -0.44 -3.13
N ILE A 93 -12.13 -0.60 -1.80
CA ILE A 93 -12.87 -1.62 -1.01
C ILE A 93 -14.39 -1.39 -1.03
N VAL A 94 -14.80 -0.13 -1.09
CA VAL A 94 -16.16 0.38 -1.22
C VAL A 94 -16.10 1.66 -2.04
N GLU A 95 -17.23 2.22 -2.45
CA GLU A 95 -17.24 3.47 -3.21
C GLU A 95 -16.49 4.60 -2.48
N ARG A 96 -15.68 5.36 -3.21
CA ARG A 96 -14.92 6.49 -2.65
C ARG A 96 -15.87 7.49 -2.01
N GLY A 97 -15.60 7.84 -0.75
CA GLY A 97 -16.42 8.79 0.02
C GLY A 97 -17.68 8.18 0.64
N SER A 98 -17.84 6.86 0.59
CA SER A 98 -18.98 6.15 1.21
C SER A 98 -18.78 5.84 2.70
N ILE A 99 -17.53 5.87 3.19
CA ILE A 99 -17.17 5.66 4.59
C ILE A 99 -16.19 6.77 5.05
N ASP A 100 -16.33 7.17 6.32
CA ASP A 100 -15.53 8.19 7.02
C ASP A 100 -14.38 7.59 7.82
#